data_AF-A0A924ZBT1-F1
#
_entry.id   AF-A0A924ZBT1-F1
#
_cell.length_a   1.000
_cell.length_b   1.000
_cell.length_c   1.000
_cell.angle_alpha   90.00
_cell.angle_beta   90.00
_cell.angle_gamma   90.00
#
_symmetry.space_group_name_H-M   'P 1'
#
loop_
_entity.id
_entity.type
_entity.pdbx_description
1 polymer ?
#
loop_
_entity_poly.entity_id
_entity_poly.type
_entity_poly.pdbx_seq_one_letter_code
_entity_poly.pdbx_strand_id
1 'polypeptide(L)' 'MTPEAQARQHIDAKLVAAGWLVQDVKQLNLGAGRGVAVREYRVPPANLHEMTMRSR' A
#
# COMPACT_ATOMS: atom_id res chain seq x y z
N MET A 1 -11.34 13.71 -1.75
CA MET A 1 -10.65 12.40 -1.84
C MET A 1 -9.53 12.55 -2.84
N THR A 2 -8.30 12.13 -2.51
CA THR A 2 -7.21 12.12 -3.48
C THR A 2 -7.33 10.90 -4.40
N PRO A 3 -6.83 10.95 -5.65
CA PRO A 3 -6.79 9.81 -6.56
C PRO A 3 -6.20 8.54 -5.93
N GLU A 4 -5.19 8.71 -5.07
CA GLU A 4 -4.50 7.66 -4.33
C GLU A 4 -5.42 6.99 -3.30
N ALA A 5 -6.29 7.76 -2.65
CA ALA A 5 -7.28 7.22 -1.72
C ALA A 5 -8.36 6.40 -2.47
N GLN A 6 -8.73 6.79 -3.68
CA GLN A 6 -9.62 5.99 -4.54
C GLN A 6 -8.93 4.71 -5.03
N ALA A 7 -7.68 4.81 -5.48
CA ALA A 7 -6.90 3.65 -5.89
C ALA A 7 -6.76 2.64 -4.74
N ARG A 8 -6.51 3.12 -3.52
CA ARG A 8 -6.40 2.28 -2.33
C ARG A 8 -7.70 1.50 -2.07
N GLN A 9 -8.84 2.18 -2.09
CA GLN A 9 -10.15 1.56 -1.89
C GLN A 9 -10.46 0.51 -2.98
N HIS A 10 -10.10 0.78 -4.24
CA HIS A 10 -10.28 -0.18 -5.31
C HIS A 10 -9.40 -1.43 -5.16
N ILE A 11 -8.15 -1.27 -4.71
CA ILE A 11 -7.24 -2.39 -4.50
C ILE A 11 -7.71 -3.24 -3.32
N ASP A 12 -8.08 -2.61 -2.20
CA ASP A 12 -8.62 -3.32 -1.03
C ASP A 12 -9.88 -4.11 -1.38
N ALA A 13 -10.81 -3.51 -2.14
CA ALA A 13 -12.03 -4.17 -2.59
C ALA A 13 -11.73 -5.40 -3.48
N LYS A 14 -10.75 -5.30 -4.38
CA LYS A 14 -10.33 -6.43 -5.24
C LYS A 14 -9.66 -7.54 -4.44
N LEU A 15 -8.84 -7.19 -3.45
CA LEU A 15 -8.19 -8.17 -2.57
C LEU A 15 -9.23 -8.95 -1.76
N VAL A 16 -10.20 -8.25 -1.17
CA VAL A 16 -11.31 -8.90 -0.44
C VAL A 16 -12.13 -9.78 -1.38
N ALA A 17 -12.46 -9.32 -2.58
CA ALA A 17 -13.20 -10.10 -3.57
C ALA A 17 -12.45 -11.36 -4.04
N ALA A 18 -11.11 -11.33 -4.05
CA ALA A 18 -10.26 -12.48 -4.33
C ALA A 18 -10.11 -13.43 -3.14
N GLY A 19 -10.78 -13.15 -2.00
CA GLY A 19 -10.70 -13.96 -0.78
C GLY A 19 -9.45 -13.69 0.06
N TRP A 20 -8.78 -12.56 -0.15
CA TRP A 20 -7.61 -12.18 0.65
C TRP A 20 -8.05 -11.44 1.92
N LEU A 21 -7.51 -11.89 3.05
CA LEU A 21 -7.65 -11.21 4.34
C LEU A 21 -6.71 -10.01 4.38
N VAL A 22 -7.27 -8.82 4.30
CA VAL A 22 -6.52 -7.57 4.41
C VAL A 22 -6.22 -7.30 5.89
N GLN A 23 -4.96 -7.41 6.31
CA GLN A 23 -4.50 -7.20 7.67
C GLN A 23 -3.50 -6.03 7.74
N ASP A 24 -3.42 -5.40 8.91
CA ASP A 24 -2.45 -4.35 9.20
C ASP A 24 -1.12 -4.98 9.65
N VAL A 25 0.02 -4.36 9.34
CA VAL A 25 1.34 -4.91 9.70
C VAL A 25 1.51 -5.11 11.21
N LYS A 26 0.80 -4.30 12.01
CA LYS A 26 0.81 -4.40 13.48
C LYS A 26 0.05 -5.60 14.03
N GLN A 27 -0.85 -6.20 13.25
CA GLN A 27 -1.67 -7.34 13.66
C GLN A 27 -1.56 -8.50 12.66
N LEU A 28 -0.43 -8.57 11.94
CA LEU A 28 -0.23 -9.53 10.87
C LEU A 28 -0.25 -10.97 11.40
N ASN A 29 -1.34 -11.70 11.13
CA ASN A 29 -1.42 -13.13 11.36
C ASN A 29 -1.40 -13.88 10.02
N LEU A 30 -0.22 -14.34 9.62
CA LEU A 30 -0.01 -15.13 8.39
C LEU A 30 -0.69 -16.50 8.41
N GLY A 31 -1.15 -16.96 9.58
CA GLY A 31 -1.94 -18.18 9.76
C GLY A 31 -3.45 -17.97 9.70
N ALA A 32 -3.94 -16.74 9.50
CA ALA A 32 -5.37 -16.43 9.50
C ALA A 32 -6.14 -17.00 8.29
N GLY A 33 -5.43 -17.39 7.22
CA GLY A 33 -6.06 -17.98 6.03
C GLY A 33 -5.07 -18.24 4.89
N ARG A 34 -5.59 -18.79 3.78
CA ARG A 34 -4.78 -19.14 2.59
C ARG A 34 -4.27 -17.94 1.80
N GLY A 35 -4.85 -16.75 1.99
CA GLY A 35 -4.42 -15.49 1.37
C GLY A 35 -4.51 -14.34 2.36
N VAL A 36 -3.38 -13.69 2.64
CA VAL A 36 -3.28 -12.53 3.54
C VAL A 36 -2.62 -11.38 2.80
N ALA A 37 -3.31 -10.26 2.69
CA ALA A 37 -2.78 -9.02 2.12
C ALA A 37 -2.44 -8.04 3.26
N VAL A 38 -1.27 -7.40 3.21
CA VAL A 38 -0.83 -6.47 4.26
C VAL A 38 -0.99 -5.03 3.78
N ARG A 39 -1.83 -4.25 4.45
CA ARG A 39 -1.90 -2.80 4.26
C ARG A 39 -0.76 -2.20 5.05
N GLU A 40 0.38 -2.00 4.41
CA GLU A 40 1.37 -0.94 4.66
C GLU A 40 2.70 -1.27 3.98
N TYR A 41 2.88 -0.81 2.75
CA TYR A 41 4.21 -0.46 2.27
C TYR A 41 4.21 1.05 2.05
N ARG A 42 4.66 1.79 3.06
CA ARG A 42 5.09 3.17 2.85
C ARG A 42 6.36 3.05 2.02
N VAL A 43 6.25 3.09 0.70
CA VAL A 43 7.41 3.50 -0.11
C VAL A 43 7.85 4.83 0.50
N PRO A 44 9.06 4.95 1.04
CA PRO A 44 9.59 6.28 1.30
C PRO A 44 9.43 7.07 0.00
N PRO A 45 9.08 8.37 0.05
CA PRO A 45 9.07 9.16 -1.17
C PRO A 45 10.42 8.90 -1.84
N ALA A 46 10.40 8.33 -3.04
CA ALA A 46 11.59 8.32 -3.86
C ALA A 46 12.02 9.77 -3.89
N ASN A 47 13.25 10.06 -3.45
CA ASN A 47 13.78 11.41 -3.36
C ASN A 47 13.81 12.00 -4.77
N LEU A 48 12.66 12.48 -5.27
CA LEU A 48 12.54 13.25 -6.50
C LEU A 48 12.88 14.72 -6.15
N HIS A 49 13.97 14.90 -5.41
CA HIS A 49 14.49 16.21 -5.03
C HIS A 49 15.91 16.44 -5.54
N GLU A 50 16.47 15.54 -6.34
CA GLU A 50 17.84 15.65 -6.85
C GLU A 50 17.94 16.34 -8.23
N MET A 51 16.82 16.77 -8.83
CA MET A 51 16.80 17.30 -10.20
C MET A 51 16.36 18.76 -10.34
N THR A 52 16.51 19.56 -9.28
CA THR A 52 16.69 21.01 -9.46
C THR A 52 17.74 21.50 -8.47
N MET A 53 18.67 22.33 -8.95
CA MET A 53 19.81 22.90 -8.22
C MET A 53 21.08 22.03 -8.08
N ARG A 54 21.74 21.74 -9.21
CA ARG A 54 23.15 22.15 -9.36
C ARG A 54 23.11 23.42 -10.22
N SER A 55 23.13 24.62 -9.62
CA SER A 55 24.31 25.50 -9.59
C SER A 55 24.97 25.53 -10.99
N ARG A 56 24.81 26.58 -11.79
CA ARG A 56 25.17 27.98 -11.56
C ARG A 56 24.65 28.81 -12.74
#